data_AF-T2SBC0-F1
#
_entry.id   AF-T2SBC0-F1
#
_cell.length_a   1.000
_cell.length_b   1.000
_cell.length_c   1.000
_cell.angle_alpha   90.00
_cell.angle_beta   90.00
_cell.angle_gamma   90.00
#
_symmetry.space_group_name_H-M   'P 1'
#
loop_
_entity.id
_entity.type
_entity.pdbx_description
1 polymer ?
#
loop_
_entity_poly.entity_id
_entity_poly.type
_entity_poly.pdbx_seq_one_letter_code
_entity_poly.pdbx_strand_id
1 'polypeptide(L)'
;MEVEDFFIISDLRELVREDFSLLRDQFLANFITPNNHTYAIYGNNYIYPLPVRLKEERSYFLGDEKHYLSVYKSKEYLAMQENFMRFVFGKRLFYLLHPDSINNLIHAELELLQSQNDFLNDFTSIIVKYSKTLEYEIYIFAKKVLLKACKKDPNLYDLAYEVQGKSFTLKDFFAKKPNLGSMKLLLRHEKLQCHLEESLNRFINYPFSRSLSIIQEIRNEAVHQKAPGLKEVEKIRNEILGIEGVSLLKGILTRREIS
;
A
#
# COMPACT_ATOMS: atom_id res chain seq x y z
N MET A 1 -12.28 34.77 3.43
CA MET A 1 -11.44 33.58 3.67
C MET A 1 -12.31 32.39 3.36
N GLU A 2 -12.21 31.87 2.13
CA GLU A 2 -12.86 30.62 1.75
C GLU A 2 -12.01 29.49 2.29
N VAL A 3 -12.56 28.75 3.25
CA VAL A 3 -11.94 27.52 3.76
C VAL A 3 -12.23 26.46 2.69
N GLU A 4 -11.21 26.05 1.95
CA GLU A 4 -11.37 25.16 0.78
C GLU A 4 -11.86 23.75 1.16
N ASP A 5 -11.57 23.28 2.38
CA ASP A 5 -12.08 22.00 2.87
C ASP A 5 -12.24 22.01 4.41
N PHE A 6 -13.32 21.41 4.91
CA PHE A 6 -13.52 21.16 6.34
C PHE A 6 -13.83 19.68 6.58
N PHE A 7 -13.16 19.09 7.58
CA PHE A 7 -13.47 17.76 8.09
C PHE A 7 -14.33 17.91 9.35
N ILE A 8 -15.54 17.35 9.33
CA ILE A 8 -16.36 17.23 10.53
C ILE A 8 -15.99 15.91 11.20
N ILE A 9 -15.22 16.00 12.29
CA ILE A 9 -15.06 14.86 13.21
C ILE A 9 -16.30 14.88 14.10
N SER A 10 -17.27 14.03 13.77
CA SER A 10 -18.52 13.93 14.54
C SER A 10 -18.30 13.27 15.91
N ASP A 11 -17.24 12.48 16.03
CA ASP A 11 -16.88 11.77 17.24
C ASP A 11 -15.36 11.72 17.43
N LEU A 12 -14.89 12.22 18.57
CA LEU A 12 -13.46 12.21 18.91
C LEU A 12 -12.87 10.78 19.01
N ARG A 13 -13.71 9.76 19.17
CA ARG A 13 -13.32 8.34 19.07
C ARG A 13 -12.87 7.94 17.68
N GLU A 14 -13.17 8.73 16.65
CA GLU A 14 -12.68 8.55 15.29
C GLU A 14 -11.16 8.79 15.18
N LEU A 15 -10.52 9.42 16.16
CA LEU A 15 -9.07 9.64 16.16
C LEU A 15 -8.31 8.52 16.88
N VAL A 16 -8.83 8.03 18.01
CA VAL A 16 -8.23 6.94 18.80
C VAL A 16 -9.35 6.13 19.48
N ARG A 17 -9.33 4.80 19.32
CA ARG A 17 -10.35 3.92 19.89
C ARG A 17 -10.06 3.60 21.36
N GLU A 18 -11.03 3.92 22.23
CA GLU A 18 -11.09 3.49 23.65
C GLU A 18 -9.85 3.84 24.50
N ASP A 19 -8.90 4.64 23.97
CA ASP A 19 -7.73 5.14 24.68
C ASP A 19 -7.79 6.66 24.76
N PHE A 20 -8.53 7.13 25.76
CA PHE A 20 -8.71 8.55 26.04
C PHE A 20 -7.39 9.24 26.43
N SER A 21 -6.48 8.51 27.07
CA SER A 21 -5.17 9.06 27.47
C SER A 21 -4.34 9.38 26.24
N LEU A 22 -4.26 8.46 25.28
CA LEU A 22 -3.52 8.67 24.05
C LEU A 22 -4.14 9.78 23.18
N LEU A 23 -5.48 9.81 23.09
CA LEU A 23 -6.20 10.91 22.42
C LEU A 23 -5.85 12.27 23.05
N ARG A 24 -5.94 12.38 24.38
CA ARG A 24 -5.65 13.60 25.14
C ARG A 24 -4.19 14.03 24.98
N ASP A 25 -3.26 13.09 25.16
CA ASP A 25 -1.84 13.38 25.33
C ASP A 25 -1.12 13.56 23.99
N GLN A 26 -1.56 12.90 22.91
CA GLN A 26 -0.87 12.96 21.61
C GLN A 26 -1.59 13.84 20.59
N PHE A 27 -2.91 13.81 20.55
CA PHE A 27 -3.68 14.53 19.53
C PHE A 27 -4.19 15.86 20.06
N LEU A 28 -4.98 15.84 21.15
CA LEU A 28 -5.59 17.06 21.70
C LEU A 28 -4.56 18.01 22.30
N ALA A 29 -3.45 17.48 22.82
CA ALA A 29 -2.32 18.26 23.31
C ALA A 29 -1.73 19.20 22.25
N ASN A 30 -1.88 18.89 20.96
CA ASN A 30 -1.42 19.73 19.86
C ASN A 30 -2.41 20.86 19.52
N PHE A 31 -3.64 20.87 20.04
CA PHE A 31 -4.59 21.96 19.77
C PHE A 31 -4.48 23.08 20.80
N ILE A 32 -4.49 24.32 20.33
CA ILE A 32 -4.49 25.56 21.10
C ILE A 32 -5.82 26.27 20.88
N THR A 33 -6.40 26.75 21.97
CA THR A 33 -7.55 27.65 22.00
C THR A 33 -7.14 29.11 21.72
N PRO A 34 -8.08 30.03 21.45
CA PRO A 34 -7.76 31.44 21.22
C PRO A 34 -7.03 32.12 22.39
N ASN A 35 -7.15 31.56 23.60
CA ASN A 35 -6.50 32.05 24.81
C ASN A 35 -5.08 31.47 25.01
N ASN A 36 -4.48 30.87 23.97
CA ASN A 36 -3.18 30.20 24.01
C ASN A 36 -3.08 29.01 24.99
N HIS A 37 -4.21 28.49 25.47
CA HIS A 37 -4.24 27.27 26.28
C HIS A 37 -4.43 26.04 25.41
N THR A 38 -3.82 24.92 25.82
CA THR A 38 -4.08 23.61 25.24
C THR A 38 -5.57 23.28 25.33
N TYR A 39 -6.15 22.78 24.24
CA TYR A 39 -7.54 22.34 24.22
C TYR A 39 -7.74 21.17 25.19
N ALA A 40 -8.76 21.25 26.03
CA ALA A 40 -9.12 20.21 26.98
C ALA A 40 -10.62 19.91 26.92
N ILE A 41 -11.00 18.65 26.72
CA ILE A 41 -12.41 18.27 26.58
C ILE A 41 -13.23 18.59 27.85
N TYR A 42 -12.60 18.54 29.03
CA TYR A 42 -13.26 18.72 30.32
C TYR A 42 -12.63 19.86 31.12
N GLY A 43 -13.44 20.52 31.95
CA GLY A 43 -12.99 21.50 32.94
C GLY A 43 -12.89 22.94 32.45
N ASN A 44 -13.22 23.22 31.18
CA ASN A 44 -13.23 24.57 30.62
C ASN A 44 -14.60 24.92 30.04
N ASN A 45 -15.09 26.14 30.34
CA ASN A 45 -16.31 26.68 29.76
C ASN A 45 -16.01 27.25 28.36
N TYR A 46 -15.89 26.38 27.37
CA TYR A 46 -15.77 26.82 25.98
C TYR A 46 -17.12 27.24 25.42
N ILE A 47 -17.12 28.34 24.67
CA ILE A 47 -18.26 28.75 23.86
C ILE A 47 -18.02 28.19 22.46
N TYR A 48 -18.95 27.37 21.98
CA TYR A 48 -18.88 26.75 20.66
C TYR A 48 -19.61 27.61 19.60
N PRO A 49 -19.12 27.64 18.35
CA PRO A 49 -17.93 26.95 17.84
C PRO A 49 -16.63 27.56 18.37
N LEU A 50 -15.72 26.74 18.89
CA LEU A 50 -14.43 27.17 19.41
C LEU A 50 -13.37 27.05 18.30
N PRO A 51 -12.83 28.17 17.78
CA PRO A 51 -11.75 28.10 16.79
C PRO A 51 -10.47 27.64 17.46
N VAL A 52 -10.00 26.44 17.11
CA VAL A 52 -8.73 25.88 17.58
C VAL A 52 -7.65 25.96 16.49
N ARG A 53 -6.39 26.12 16.89
CA ARG A 53 -5.21 26.07 16.01
C ARG A 53 -4.28 24.96 16.48
N LEU A 54 -3.40 24.46 15.63
CA LEU A 54 -2.37 23.50 16.05
C LEU A 54 -1.12 24.22 16.59
N LYS A 55 -0.45 23.66 17.60
CA LYS A 55 0.87 24.14 18.11
C LYS A 55 1.94 23.89 17.07
N GLU A 56 1.96 22.67 16.56
CA GLU A 56 2.75 22.25 15.43
C GLU A 56 1.79 21.94 14.28
N GLU A 57 1.93 22.69 13.18
CA GLU A 57 1.19 22.39 11.95
C GLU A 57 1.52 20.98 11.51
N ARG A 58 0.55 20.09 11.67
CA ARG A 58 0.61 18.69 11.24
C ARG A 58 -0.64 18.39 10.47
N SER A 59 -0.47 17.98 9.22
CA SER A 59 -1.57 17.44 8.44
C SER A 59 -1.70 15.94 8.73
N TYR A 60 -2.56 15.59 9.70
CA TYR A 60 -2.80 14.20 10.09
C TYR A 60 -3.44 13.35 8.97
N PHE A 61 -4.06 14.01 7.99
CA PHE A 61 -4.75 13.37 6.85
C PHE A 61 -4.03 13.52 5.51
N LEU A 62 -3.20 14.57 5.33
CA LEU A 62 -2.44 14.79 4.10
C LEU A 62 -0.93 14.52 4.25
N GLY A 63 -0.47 14.15 5.45
CA GLY A 63 0.92 13.79 5.71
C GLY A 63 1.29 12.37 5.28
N ASP A 64 2.59 12.12 5.11
CA ASP A 64 3.10 10.82 4.63
C ASP A 64 2.79 9.65 5.59
N GLU A 65 2.65 9.90 6.90
CA GLU A 65 2.54 8.87 7.94
C GLU A 65 1.14 8.21 8.07
N LYS A 66 0.19 8.49 7.16
CA LYS A 66 -1.13 7.81 7.03
C LYS A 66 -1.76 7.37 8.36
N HIS A 67 -1.83 8.26 9.35
CA HIS A 67 -2.26 7.93 10.72
C HIS A 67 -3.67 7.34 10.80
N TYR A 68 -4.52 7.64 9.82
CA TYR A 68 -5.89 7.10 9.71
C TYR A 68 -5.94 5.57 9.52
N LEU A 69 -4.86 4.92 9.07
CA LEU A 69 -4.85 3.46 8.82
C LEU A 69 -5.00 2.64 10.10
N SER A 70 -4.62 3.21 11.23
CA SER A 70 -4.65 2.55 12.54
C SER A 70 -6.00 2.73 13.25
N VAL A 71 -6.88 3.59 12.73
CA VAL A 71 -8.21 3.84 13.31
C VAL A 71 -9.09 2.60 13.12
N TYR A 72 -9.82 2.22 14.17
CA TYR A 72 -10.69 1.03 14.24
C TYR A 72 -10.01 -0.34 14.12
N LYS A 73 -8.69 -0.42 14.31
CA LYS A 73 -7.94 -1.70 14.23
C LYS A 73 -7.78 -2.38 15.60
N SER A 74 -7.65 -3.71 15.59
CA SER A 74 -7.43 -4.49 16.81
C SER A 74 -5.98 -4.38 17.29
N LYS A 75 -5.70 -4.80 18.53
CA LYS A 75 -4.34 -4.78 19.09
C LYS A 75 -3.38 -5.67 18.31
N GLU A 76 -3.86 -6.83 17.85
CA GLU A 76 -3.09 -7.78 17.04
C GLU A 76 -2.72 -7.17 15.70
N TYR A 77 -3.65 -6.45 15.07
CA TYR A 77 -3.40 -5.72 13.82
C TYR A 77 -2.31 -4.67 14.03
N LEU A 78 -2.42 -3.84 15.07
CA LEU A 78 -1.45 -2.78 15.35
C LEU A 78 -0.06 -3.35 15.69
N ALA A 79 -0.01 -4.45 16.43
CA ALA A 79 1.25 -5.15 16.71
C ALA A 79 1.89 -5.70 15.43
N MET A 80 1.10 -6.29 14.53
CA MET A 80 1.60 -6.76 13.24
C MET A 80 2.06 -5.59 12.33
N GLN A 81 1.33 -4.48 12.34
CA GLN A 81 1.72 -3.25 11.65
C GLN A 81 3.10 -2.77 12.13
N GLU A 82 3.31 -2.72 13.45
CA GLU A 82 4.60 -2.34 14.04
C GLU A 82 5.72 -3.32 13.66
N ASN A 83 5.43 -4.63 13.63
CA ASN A 83 6.40 -5.64 13.19
C ASN A 83 6.82 -5.43 11.73
N PHE A 84 5.87 -5.14 10.84
CA PHE A 84 6.20 -4.82 9.45
C PHE A 84 7.05 -3.55 9.34
N MET A 85 6.74 -2.52 10.11
CA MET A 85 7.53 -1.29 10.13
C MET A 85 8.94 -1.51 10.69
N ARG A 86 9.11 -2.32 11.73
CA ARG A 86 10.42 -2.54 12.38
C ARG A 86 11.31 -3.52 11.62
N PHE A 87 10.76 -4.64 11.21
CA PHE A 87 11.57 -5.79 10.76
C PHE A 87 11.53 -6.01 9.25
N VAL A 88 10.49 -5.52 8.57
CA VAL A 88 10.34 -5.73 7.13
C VAL A 88 10.69 -4.46 6.36
N PHE A 89 9.86 -3.43 6.44
CA PHE A 89 9.92 -2.31 5.49
C PHE A 89 10.72 -1.10 5.99
N GLY A 90 10.82 -0.90 7.31
CA GLY A 90 11.13 0.43 7.84
C GLY A 90 9.93 1.37 7.70
N LYS A 91 9.84 2.41 8.53
CA LYS A 91 8.74 3.40 8.46
C LYS A 91 8.62 4.01 7.06
N ARG A 92 9.75 4.39 6.45
CA ARG A 92 9.79 5.05 5.13
C ARG A 92 9.10 4.23 4.04
N LEU A 93 9.53 2.98 3.81
CA LEU A 93 8.92 2.14 2.77
C LEU A 93 7.51 1.67 3.17
N PHE A 94 7.25 1.49 4.46
CA PHE A 94 5.94 1.08 4.92
C PHE A 94 4.86 2.10 4.55
N TYR A 95 5.09 3.38 4.82
CA TYR A 95 4.13 4.43 4.51
C TYR A 95 3.97 4.69 3.01
N LEU A 96 4.93 4.26 2.19
CA LEU A 96 4.76 4.25 0.75
C LEU A 96 3.66 3.27 0.30
N LEU A 97 3.44 2.14 0.97
CA LEU A 97 2.45 1.13 0.57
C LEU A 97 1.03 1.71 0.42
N HIS A 98 0.27 1.19 -0.54
CA HIS A 98 -1.15 1.46 -0.68
C HIS A 98 -1.91 1.03 0.59
N PRO A 99 -2.91 1.79 1.07
CA PRO A 99 -3.73 1.42 2.22
C PRO A 99 -4.26 -0.02 2.19
N ASP A 100 -4.81 -0.44 1.03
CA ASP A 100 -5.31 -1.81 0.87
C ASP A 100 -4.20 -2.85 0.88
N SER A 101 -2.99 -2.52 0.42
CA SER A 101 -1.83 -3.41 0.50
C SER A 101 -1.44 -3.65 1.96
N ILE A 102 -1.44 -2.60 2.79
CA ILE A 102 -1.15 -2.71 4.23
C ILE A 102 -2.19 -3.62 4.89
N ASN A 103 -3.48 -3.38 4.64
CA ASN A 103 -4.56 -4.22 5.17
C ASN A 103 -4.41 -5.69 4.74
N ASN A 104 -4.19 -5.93 3.44
CA ASN A 104 -4.07 -7.29 2.91
C ASN A 104 -2.86 -8.02 3.50
N LEU A 105 -1.70 -7.35 3.64
CA LEU A 105 -0.51 -7.94 4.25
C LEU A 105 -0.74 -8.32 5.71
N ILE A 106 -1.29 -7.41 6.51
CA ILE A 106 -1.54 -7.66 7.93
C ILE A 106 -2.56 -8.77 8.12
N HIS A 107 -3.67 -8.74 7.38
CA HIS A 107 -4.67 -9.80 7.49
C HIS A 107 -4.14 -11.16 6.99
N ALA A 108 -3.29 -11.19 5.96
CA ALA A 108 -2.66 -12.42 5.51
C ALA A 108 -1.76 -13.04 6.59
N GLU A 109 -0.95 -12.23 7.28
CA GLU A 109 -0.07 -12.73 8.35
C GLU A 109 -0.85 -13.15 9.59
N LEU A 110 -1.87 -12.40 9.99
CA LEU A 110 -2.71 -12.77 11.14
C LEU A 110 -3.44 -14.09 10.89
N GLU A 111 -3.99 -14.28 9.70
CA GLU A 111 -4.65 -15.53 9.30
C GLU A 111 -3.64 -16.69 9.24
N LEU A 112 -2.43 -16.45 8.72
CA LEU A 112 -1.37 -17.45 8.70
C LEU A 112 -1.02 -17.91 10.13
N LEU A 113 -0.81 -16.97 11.06
CA LEU A 113 -0.51 -17.27 12.47
C LEU A 113 -1.63 -18.08 13.14
N GLN A 114 -2.90 -17.80 12.83
CA GLN A 114 -4.04 -18.56 13.35
C GLN A 114 -4.13 -19.97 12.76
N SER A 115 -3.64 -20.14 11.53
CA SER A 115 -3.79 -21.37 10.74
C SER A 115 -2.58 -22.31 10.80
N GLN A 116 -1.47 -21.89 11.42
CA GLN A 116 -0.20 -22.64 11.45
C GLN A 116 -0.32 -24.06 12.03
N ASN A 117 -1.33 -24.32 12.85
CA ASN A 117 -1.55 -25.63 13.49
C ASN A 117 -2.66 -26.46 12.82
N ASP A 118 -3.29 -25.97 11.75
CA ASP A 118 -4.35 -26.68 11.04
C ASP A 118 -3.86 -27.12 9.64
N PHE A 119 -3.52 -28.41 9.53
CA PHE A 119 -3.03 -29.02 8.31
C PHE A 119 -4.10 -29.21 7.23
N LEU A 120 -5.39 -29.04 7.55
CA LEU A 120 -6.50 -29.13 6.61
C LEU A 120 -7.00 -27.77 6.15
N ASN A 121 -6.40 -26.68 6.65
CA ASN A 121 -6.87 -25.34 6.34
C ASN A 121 -6.68 -25.00 4.85
N ASP A 122 -7.65 -24.28 4.30
CA ASP A 122 -7.58 -23.73 2.95
C ASP A 122 -6.85 -22.37 2.98
N PHE A 123 -5.62 -22.35 2.49
CA PHE A 123 -4.80 -21.14 2.47
C PHE A 123 -5.09 -20.21 1.27
N THR A 124 -6.12 -20.48 0.46
CA THR A 124 -6.47 -19.68 -0.73
C THR A 124 -6.67 -18.21 -0.39
N SER A 125 -7.32 -17.94 0.74
CA SER A 125 -7.58 -16.58 1.23
C SER A 125 -6.28 -15.80 1.47
N ILE A 126 -5.25 -16.42 2.05
CA ILE A 126 -3.93 -15.82 2.27
C ILE A 126 -3.24 -15.52 0.94
N ILE A 127 -3.25 -16.48 0.00
CA ILE A 127 -2.68 -16.31 -1.35
C ILE A 127 -3.35 -15.14 -2.09
N VAL A 128 -4.68 -15.02 -1.98
CA VAL A 128 -5.45 -13.93 -2.60
C VAL A 128 -5.07 -12.58 -2.00
N LYS A 129 -4.93 -12.47 -0.67
CA LYS A 129 -4.52 -11.22 -0.02
C LYS A 129 -3.12 -10.78 -0.47
N TYR A 130 -2.15 -11.70 -0.46
CA TYR A 130 -0.82 -11.43 -0.98
C TYR A 130 -0.81 -11.02 -2.46
N SER A 131 -1.61 -11.69 -3.28
CA SER A 131 -1.74 -11.37 -4.71
C SER A 131 -2.34 -9.98 -4.92
N LYS A 132 -3.39 -9.62 -4.17
CA LYS A 132 -4.01 -8.28 -4.24
C LYS A 132 -3.03 -7.19 -3.86
N THR A 133 -2.23 -7.39 -2.80
CA THR A 133 -1.14 -6.46 -2.44
C THR A 133 -0.24 -6.17 -3.65
N LEU A 134 0.24 -7.21 -4.33
CA LEU A 134 1.10 -7.01 -5.50
C LEU A 134 0.36 -6.34 -6.66
N GLU A 135 -0.90 -6.68 -6.92
CA GLU A 135 -1.68 -6.03 -7.96
C GLU A 135 -1.85 -4.53 -7.74
N TYR A 136 -2.00 -4.06 -6.50
CA TYR A 136 -2.04 -2.63 -6.21
C TYR A 136 -0.67 -2.00 -6.40
N GLU A 137 0.37 -2.57 -5.80
CA GLU A 137 1.71 -1.98 -5.81
C GLU A 137 2.35 -1.97 -7.20
N ILE A 138 2.19 -3.04 -7.97
CA ILE A 138 2.66 -3.16 -9.35
C ILE A 138 1.93 -2.18 -10.24
N TYR A 139 0.62 -1.97 -10.05
CA TYR A 139 -0.11 -0.98 -10.83
C TYR A 139 0.40 0.43 -10.59
N ILE A 140 0.59 0.83 -9.32
CA ILE A 140 1.11 2.17 -8.98
C ILE A 140 2.54 2.33 -9.52
N PHE A 141 3.37 1.30 -9.37
CA PHE A 141 4.73 1.29 -9.93
C PHE A 141 4.73 1.42 -11.45
N ALA A 142 3.95 0.59 -12.15
CA ALA A 142 3.83 0.63 -13.60
C ALA A 142 3.33 2.00 -14.05
N LYS A 143 2.29 2.55 -13.42
CA LYS A 143 1.78 3.89 -13.72
C LYS A 143 2.90 4.95 -13.66
N LYS A 144 3.73 4.94 -12.62
CA LYS A 144 4.87 5.87 -12.51
C LYS A 144 5.91 5.67 -13.62
N VAL A 145 6.32 4.42 -13.86
CA VAL A 145 7.32 4.08 -14.89
C VAL A 145 6.84 4.49 -16.28
N LEU A 146 5.58 4.18 -16.61
CA LEU A 146 4.96 4.52 -17.88
C LEU A 146 4.87 6.05 -18.06
N LEU A 147 4.44 6.79 -17.03
CA LEU A 147 4.42 8.26 -17.08
C LEU A 147 5.83 8.85 -17.27
N LYS A 148 6.85 8.29 -16.62
CA LYS A 148 8.24 8.72 -16.81
C LYS A 148 8.71 8.50 -18.24
N ALA A 149 8.33 7.39 -18.87
CA ALA A 149 8.61 7.13 -20.28
C ALA A 149 7.83 8.09 -21.21
N CYS A 150 6.53 8.28 -20.99
CA CYS A 150 5.70 9.20 -21.78
C CYS A 150 6.15 10.67 -21.69
N LYS A 151 6.74 11.09 -20.57
CA LYS A 151 7.37 12.42 -20.45
C LYS A 151 8.55 12.61 -21.40
N LYS A 152 9.27 11.52 -21.74
CA LYS A 152 10.39 11.55 -22.68
C LYS A 152 9.94 11.38 -24.13
N ASP A 153 8.93 10.55 -24.36
CA ASP A 153 8.30 10.38 -25.67
C ASP A 153 6.76 10.33 -25.54
N PRO A 154 6.06 11.44 -25.85
CA PRO A 154 4.61 11.48 -25.84
C PRO A 154 3.92 10.52 -26.81
N ASN A 155 4.60 10.05 -27.87
CA ASN A 155 4.00 9.11 -28.82
C ASN A 155 3.72 7.74 -28.17
N LEU A 156 4.34 7.44 -27.03
CA LEU A 156 4.07 6.22 -26.26
C LEU A 156 2.63 6.13 -25.78
N TYR A 157 1.90 7.24 -25.67
CA TYR A 157 0.48 7.20 -25.31
C TYR A 157 -0.36 6.42 -26.32
N ASP A 158 0.03 6.41 -27.59
CA ASP A 158 -0.64 5.68 -28.67
C ASP A 158 -0.05 4.28 -28.89
N LEU A 159 0.84 3.83 -28.00
CA LEU A 159 1.40 2.48 -28.04
C LEU A 159 0.28 1.45 -27.84
N ALA A 160 0.01 0.68 -28.90
CA ALA A 160 -0.94 -0.41 -28.86
C ALA A 160 -0.35 -1.63 -28.13
N TYR A 161 -1.18 -2.29 -27.32
CA TYR A 161 -0.90 -3.58 -26.71
C TYR A 161 -2.16 -4.45 -26.73
N GLU A 162 -1.96 -5.75 -26.88
CA GLU A 162 -3.08 -6.69 -26.93
C GLU A 162 -3.28 -7.42 -25.60
N VAL A 163 -4.54 -7.59 -25.22
CA VAL A 163 -4.96 -8.39 -24.08
C VAL A 163 -6.10 -9.30 -24.51
N GLN A 164 -5.86 -10.61 -24.52
CA GLN A 164 -6.87 -11.62 -24.87
C GLN A 164 -7.56 -11.33 -26.22
N GLY A 165 -6.78 -10.92 -27.24
CA GLY A 165 -7.28 -10.62 -28.58
C GLY A 165 -7.99 -9.27 -28.75
N LYS A 166 -8.02 -8.43 -27.70
CA LYS A 166 -8.48 -7.04 -27.79
C LYS A 166 -7.29 -6.09 -27.78
N SER A 167 -7.27 -5.16 -28.72
CA SER A 167 -6.25 -4.10 -28.80
C SER A 167 -6.63 -2.95 -27.85
N PHE A 168 -5.65 -2.51 -27.07
CA PHE A 168 -5.73 -1.38 -26.16
C PHE A 168 -4.56 -0.45 -26.44
N THR A 169 -4.66 0.80 -26.01
CA THR A 169 -3.58 1.78 -26.06
C THR A 169 -3.07 2.10 -24.67
N LEU A 170 -1.86 2.64 -24.57
CA LEU A 170 -1.33 3.10 -23.28
C LEU A 170 -2.22 4.20 -22.64
N LYS A 171 -2.97 4.98 -23.41
CA LYS A 171 -4.02 5.85 -22.86
C LYS A 171 -5.07 5.07 -22.06
N ASP A 172 -5.51 3.92 -22.58
CA ASP A 172 -6.51 3.06 -21.92
C ASP A 172 -6.00 2.50 -20.59
N PHE A 173 -4.69 2.26 -20.45
CA PHE A 173 -4.06 1.83 -19.19
C PHE A 173 -4.39 2.79 -18.04
N PHE A 174 -4.36 4.10 -18.32
CA PHE A 174 -4.58 5.13 -17.30
C PHE A 174 -6.06 5.32 -16.97
N ALA A 175 -6.95 4.99 -17.91
CA ALA A 175 -8.39 5.01 -17.69
C ALA A 175 -8.89 3.75 -16.96
N LYS A 176 -8.33 2.58 -17.29
CA LYS A 176 -8.74 1.29 -16.75
C LYS A 176 -7.52 0.45 -16.37
N LYS A 177 -7.43 0.11 -15.07
CA LYS A 177 -6.38 -0.78 -14.55
C LYS A 177 -6.38 -2.12 -15.32
N PRO A 178 -5.29 -2.48 -16.02
CA PRO A 178 -5.21 -3.76 -16.71
C PRO A 178 -4.82 -4.91 -15.76
N ASN A 179 -4.88 -6.13 -16.25
CA ASN A 179 -4.46 -7.30 -15.48
C ASN A 179 -2.93 -7.37 -15.32
N LEU A 180 -2.47 -8.22 -14.39
CA LEU A 180 -1.07 -8.35 -14.03
C LEU A 180 -0.17 -8.80 -15.20
N GLY A 181 -0.68 -9.66 -16.07
CA GLY A 181 0.04 -10.13 -17.27
C GLY A 181 0.28 -8.99 -18.25
N SER A 182 -0.73 -8.16 -18.51
CA SER A 182 -0.62 -6.98 -19.37
C SER A 182 0.38 -5.96 -18.82
N MET A 183 0.36 -5.72 -17.50
CA MET A 183 1.34 -4.83 -16.85
C MET A 183 2.78 -5.36 -17.03
N LYS A 184 3.00 -6.66 -16.85
CA LYS A 184 4.30 -7.31 -17.08
C LYS A 184 4.78 -7.13 -18.52
N LEU A 185 3.90 -7.31 -19.49
CA LEU A 185 4.22 -7.18 -20.92
C LEU A 185 4.56 -5.73 -21.29
N LEU A 186 3.75 -4.78 -20.83
CA LEU A 186 3.97 -3.34 -21.09
C LEU A 186 5.30 -2.85 -20.53
N LEU A 187 5.63 -3.21 -19.29
CA LEU A 187 6.92 -2.84 -18.67
C LEU A 187 8.13 -3.42 -19.42
N ARG A 188 7.93 -4.50 -20.17
CA ARG A 188 8.96 -5.16 -20.98
C ARG A 188 9.00 -4.72 -22.43
N HIS A 189 8.13 -3.80 -22.84
CA HIS A 189 8.06 -3.37 -24.22
C HIS A 189 9.32 -2.58 -24.61
N GLU A 190 9.96 -2.93 -25.72
CA GLU A 190 11.25 -2.32 -26.14
C GLU A 190 11.15 -0.80 -26.32
N LYS A 191 10.09 -0.33 -26.99
CA LYS A 191 9.77 1.11 -27.13
C LYS A 191 9.61 1.83 -25.79
N LEU A 192 9.26 1.12 -24.72
CA LEU A 192 9.22 1.72 -23.39
C LEU A 192 10.61 1.71 -22.75
N GLN A 193 11.30 0.57 -22.80
CA GLN A 193 12.58 0.37 -22.12
C GLN A 193 13.69 1.27 -22.63
N CYS A 194 13.68 1.67 -23.91
CA CYS A 194 14.66 2.61 -24.44
C CYS A 194 14.63 3.99 -23.75
N HIS A 195 13.53 4.35 -23.09
CA HIS A 195 13.38 5.59 -22.34
C HIS A 195 13.66 5.44 -20.83
N LEU A 196 13.91 4.22 -20.35
CA LEU A 196 14.19 3.93 -18.95
C LEU A 196 15.68 3.80 -18.67
N GLU A 197 16.06 4.01 -17.42
CA GLU A 197 17.44 3.80 -16.96
C GLU A 197 17.80 2.31 -16.96
N GLU A 198 19.07 2.00 -17.23
CA GLU A 198 19.54 0.61 -17.31
C GLU A 198 19.28 -0.18 -16.03
N SER A 199 19.45 0.45 -14.86
CA SER A 199 19.18 -0.16 -13.55
C SER A 199 17.71 -0.56 -13.36
N LEU A 200 16.78 0.23 -13.91
CA LEU A 200 15.35 -0.03 -13.87
C LEU A 200 14.98 -1.13 -14.87
N ASN A 201 15.52 -1.08 -16.09
CA ASN A 201 15.34 -2.15 -17.08
C ASN A 201 15.85 -3.51 -16.55
N ARG A 202 17.03 -3.52 -15.93
CA ARG A 202 17.60 -4.73 -15.31
C ARG A 202 16.68 -5.26 -14.20
N PHE A 203 16.10 -4.39 -13.37
CA PHE A 203 15.13 -4.84 -12.37
C PHE A 203 13.88 -5.44 -12.99
N ILE A 204 13.28 -4.77 -13.97
CA ILE A 204 12.04 -5.21 -14.63
C ILE A 204 12.27 -6.57 -15.31
N ASN A 205 13.38 -6.71 -16.04
CA ASN A 205 13.65 -7.90 -16.85
C ASN A 205 14.08 -9.12 -16.02
N TYR A 206 14.73 -8.93 -14.87
CA TYR A 206 15.25 -10.04 -14.06
C TYR A 206 14.46 -10.28 -12.76
N PRO A 207 14.74 -9.60 -11.62
CA PRO A 207 14.12 -9.93 -10.35
C PRO A 207 12.60 -9.75 -10.38
N PHE A 208 12.10 -8.68 -11.00
CA PHE A 208 10.66 -8.44 -11.11
C PHE A 208 9.96 -9.54 -11.91
N SER A 209 10.45 -9.84 -13.12
CA SER A 209 9.85 -10.86 -13.98
C SER A 209 9.90 -12.26 -13.37
N ARG A 210 11.01 -12.62 -12.69
CA ARG A 210 11.17 -13.90 -12.01
C ARG A 210 10.15 -14.07 -10.89
N SER A 211 10.13 -13.15 -9.92
CA SER A 211 9.21 -13.25 -8.77
C SER A 211 7.76 -13.21 -9.23
N LEU A 212 7.45 -12.40 -10.26
CA LEU A 212 6.10 -12.33 -10.80
C LEU A 212 5.64 -13.64 -11.44
N SER A 213 6.53 -14.36 -12.15
CA SER A 213 6.20 -15.70 -12.67
C SER A 213 5.89 -16.69 -11.56
N ILE A 214 6.70 -16.72 -10.49
CA ILE A 214 6.49 -17.61 -9.33
C ILE A 214 5.13 -17.36 -8.69
N ILE A 215 4.80 -16.09 -8.46
CA ILE A 215 3.54 -15.70 -7.83
C ILE A 215 2.34 -16.01 -8.74
N GLN A 216 2.46 -15.78 -10.05
CA GLN A 216 1.40 -16.09 -11.02
C GLN A 216 1.10 -17.59 -11.08
N GLU A 217 2.13 -18.44 -11.07
CA GLU A 217 1.99 -19.90 -11.05
C GLU A 217 1.20 -20.35 -9.81
N ILE A 218 1.66 -19.97 -8.61
CA ILE A 218 1.03 -20.38 -7.35
C ILE A 218 -0.41 -19.86 -7.25
N ARG A 219 -0.66 -18.60 -7.64
CA ARG A 219 -2.02 -18.04 -7.62
C ARG A 219 -2.95 -18.79 -8.58
N ASN A 220 -2.51 -19.05 -9.80
CA ASN A 220 -3.35 -19.70 -10.80
C ASN A 220 -3.72 -21.12 -10.37
N GLU A 221 -2.78 -21.85 -9.79
CA GLU A 221 -3.05 -23.18 -9.20
C GLU A 221 -4.03 -23.09 -8.03
N ALA A 222 -3.80 -22.16 -7.09
CA ALA A 222 -4.65 -21.95 -5.92
C ALA A 222 -6.10 -21.60 -6.28
N VAL A 223 -6.30 -20.80 -7.34
CA VAL A 223 -7.63 -20.32 -7.73
C VAL A 223 -8.38 -21.29 -8.64
N HIS A 224 -7.69 -22.09 -9.45
CA HIS A 224 -8.33 -22.86 -10.52
C HIS A 224 -8.15 -24.38 -10.44
N GLN A 225 -7.18 -24.89 -9.67
CA GLN A 225 -6.81 -26.30 -9.72
C GLN A 225 -6.84 -27.00 -8.37
N LYS A 226 -6.19 -26.43 -7.35
CA LYS A 226 -5.98 -27.12 -6.07
C LYS A 226 -5.85 -26.12 -4.93
N ALA A 227 -6.45 -26.43 -3.78
CA ALA A 227 -6.25 -25.67 -2.56
C ALA A 227 -4.75 -25.61 -2.20
N PRO A 228 -4.17 -24.40 -1.99
CA PRO A 228 -2.77 -24.24 -1.67
C PRO A 228 -2.49 -24.74 -0.25
N GLY A 229 -1.34 -25.38 -0.07
CA GLY A 229 -0.84 -25.74 1.25
C GLY A 229 0.05 -24.64 1.84
N LEU A 230 0.58 -24.93 3.03
CA LEU A 230 1.48 -24.02 3.74
C LEU A 230 2.75 -23.68 2.93
N LYS A 231 3.30 -24.65 2.18
CA LYS A 231 4.53 -24.45 1.40
C LYS A 231 4.35 -23.40 0.30
N GLU A 232 3.22 -23.42 -0.39
CA GLU A 232 2.89 -22.45 -1.43
C GLU A 232 2.74 -21.04 -0.84
N VAL A 233 2.12 -20.94 0.34
CA VAL A 233 1.99 -19.68 1.10
C VAL A 233 3.35 -19.14 1.51
N GLU A 234 4.20 -19.98 2.13
CA GLU A 234 5.54 -19.61 2.56
C GLU A 234 6.38 -19.13 1.38
N LYS A 235 6.28 -19.80 0.23
CA LYS A 235 6.99 -19.39 -0.99
C LYS A 235 6.56 -18.01 -1.48
N ILE A 236 5.25 -17.73 -1.57
CA ILE A 236 4.76 -16.37 -1.92
C ILE A 236 5.19 -15.35 -0.87
N ARG A 237 5.03 -15.68 0.41
CA ARG A 237 5.38 -14.81 1.53
C ARG A 237 6.85 -14.43 1.49
N ASN A 238 7.73 -15.39 1.25
CA ASN A 238 9.18 -15.18 1.22
C ASN A 238 9.58 -14.32 0.00
N GLU A 239 8.97 -14.52 -1.16
CA GLU A 239 9.18 -13.68 -2.35
C GLU A 239 8.68 -12.23 -2.15
N ILE A 240 7.52 -12.05 -1.50
CA ILE A 240 6.94 -10.72 -1.28
C ILE A 240 7.69 -9.98 -0.18
N LEU A 241 7.90 -10.60 0.98
CA LEU A 241 8.45 -9.94 2.17
C LEU A 241 9.98 -9.98 2.25
N GLY A 242 10.62 -10.91 1.53
CA GLY A 242 12.07 -11.09 1.51
C GLY A 242 12.63 -11.70 2.79
N ILE A 243 12.00 -12.78 3.28
CA ILE A 243 12.38 -13.43 4.55
C ILE A 243 13.59 -14.35 4.38
N GLU A 244 13.81 -14.87 3.17
CA GLU A 244 14.93 -15.75 2.82
C GLU A 244 15.67 -15.28 1.56
N GLY A 245 15.43 -14.03 1.15
CA GLY A 245 15.94 -13.50 -0.10
C GLY A 245 15.53 -12.05 -0.36
N VAL A 246 15.62 -11.65 -1.63
CA VAL A 246 15.29 -10.29 -2.04
C VAL A 246 13.77 -10.12 -2.12
N SER A 247 13.23 -9.19 -1.34
CA SER A 247 11.81 -8.83 -1.40
C SER A 247 11.47 -8.15 -2.74
N LEU A 248 10.54 -8.75 -3.49
CA LEU A 248 9.95 -8.11 -4.67
C LEU A 248 9.31 -6.77 -4.29
N LEU A 249 8.54 -6.76 -3.19
CA LEU A 249 7.76 -5.59 -2.79
C LEU A 249 8.67 -4.42 -2.38
N LYS A 250 9.71 -4.65 -1.58
CA LYS A 250 10.72 -3.61 -1.28
C LYS A 250 11.38 -3.11 -2.57
N GLY A 251 11.73 -4.03 -3.49
CA GLY A 251 12.31 -3.68 -4.78
C GLY A 251 11.43 -2.75 -5.62
N ILE A 252 10.12 -2.97 -5.60
CA ILE A 252 9.11 -2.11 -6.24
C ILE A 252 9.04 -0.74 -5.55
N LEU A 253 8.90 -0.72 -4.22
CA LEU A 253 8.73 0.50 -3.44
C LEU A 253 9.95 1.43 -3.55
N THR A 254 11.17 0.90 -3.41
CA THR A 254 12.40 1.69 -3.53
C THR A 254 12.53 2.34 -4.90
N ARG A 255 12.20 1.63 -5.97
CA ARG A 255 12.29 2.18 -7.34
C ARG A 255 11.17 3.16 -7.64
N ARG A 256 10.00 2.98 -7.02
CA ARG A 256 8.89 3.91 -7.12
C ARG A 256 9.16 5.24 -6.41
N GLU A 257 9.99 5.23 -5.37
CA GLU A 257 10.44 6.45 -4.69
C GLU A 257 11.39 7.27 -5.58
N ILE A 258 12.28 6.59 -6.31
CA ILE A 258 13.32 7.21 -7.16
C ILE A 258 12.78 7.59 -8.57
N SER A 259 11.70 6.95 -9.03
CA SER A 259 11.09 7.18 -10.36
C SER A 259 10.02 8.26 -10.36
#